data_AF-A0A3R9HZR9-F1
#
_entry.id   AF-A0A3R9HZR9-F1
#
_cell.length_a   1.000
_cell.length_b   1.000
_cell.length_c   1.000
_cell.angle_alpha   90.00
_cell.angle_beta   90.00
_cell.angle_gamma   90.00
#
_symmetry.space_group_name_H-M   'P 1'
#
loop_
_entity.id
_entity.type
_entity.pdbx_description
1 polymer ?
#
loop_
_entity_poly.entity_id
_entity_poly.type
_entity_poly.pdbx_seq_one_letter_code
_entity_poly.pdbx_strand_id
1 'polypeptide(L)'
;MISYDDREKNEIAWKQYNADSYKIGKEITIEASDGSDITIGYVSDIFSDSTGTNIKNEDGLNNVFKRMDEERFGLDGYVITDKEVGGNIKPEDVKEITVLFQGSEFDFSSIKGAKGTINDWGITDTQMAVNILRSRYLGTNMGVAKQQELAAKGLKEMMDKYPNARVSLYAHSLGSMDGQVALASLEDSYLQRIDGAYLYEGPNTYLVLTDKQRKQVDKIKYKIFNYVDPKDFIAMQYPETGSEGVVGTLVKINSKGKDNWIQQHMWGGYEYDSGYLNVRESDLQDYRLARAKQAMEQLDIKKKALSERYQKMVAAGYTRSEMIYLDSEQATTFASSLQNLAAISTEAIMAFCDYGVSKVSGRWDALLAQAQAMPNVSRLLSEAEVIDALSQVGATKDTVETSIITELKDMRNKAVKTKEEFDGLSSKLLNGIQELVKKDEGLAREYKRWGNI
;
A
#
# COMPACT_ATOMS: atom_id res chain seq x y z
N MET A 1 16.09 -5.90 0.29
CA MET A 1 14.81 -5.20 0.29
C MET A 1 14.93 -3.80 0.82
N ILE A 2 14.92 -2.86 -0.12
CA ILE A 2 14.79 -1.43 0.15
C ILE A 2 13.35 -1.18 0.58
N SER A 3 13.16 -0.42 1.67
CA SER A 3 11.84 0.00 2.11
C SER A 3 11.59 1.40 1.61
N TYR A 4 10.56 1.58 0.79
CA TYR A 4 10.19 2.88 0.24
C TYR A 4 9.16 3.58 1.14
N ASP A 5 9.25 4.91 1.29
CA ASP A 5 8.18 5.71 1.89
C ASP A 5 6.99 5.87 0.91
N ASP A 6 5.97 6.67 1.23
CA ASP A 6 4.78 6.78 0.36
C ASP A 6 5.04 7.66 -0.87
N ARG A 7 5.92 8.66 -0.77
CA ARG A 7 6.35 9.49 -1.89
C ARG A 7 7.18 8.66 -2.88
N GLU A 8 8.14 7.90 -2.40
CA GLU A 8 8.99 7.03 -3.22
C GLU A 8 8.17 5.94 -3.92
N LYS A 9 7.19 5.33 -3.23
CA LYS A 9 6.24 4.41 -3.88
C LYS A 9 5.45 5.07 -5.00
N ASN A 10 5.07 6.34 -4.81
CA ASN A 10 4.40 7.09 -5.84
C ASN A 10 5.32 7.39 -7.04
N GLU A 11 6.58 7.75 -6.81
CA GLU A 11 7.60 7.88 -7.86
C GLU A 11 7.80 6.58 -8.64
N ILE A 12 7.76 5.42 -7.96
CA ILE A 12 7.77 4.11 -8.62
C ILE A 12 6.50 3.91 -9.46
N ALA A 13 5.32 4.27 -8.95
CA ALA A 13 4.08 4.15 -9.72
C ALA A 13 4.10 5.03 -11.00
N TRP A 14 4.69 6.22 -10.94
CA TRP A 14 4.87 7.09 -12.11
C TRP A 14 5.69 6.45 -13.23
N LYS A 15 6.59 5.52 -12.90
CA LYS A 15 7.42 4.80 -13.87
C LYS A 15 6.62 4.01 -14.90
N GLN A 16 5.37 3.65 -14.60
CA GLN A 16 4.51 2.96 -15.56
C GLN A 16 4.26 3.78 -16.85
N TYR A 17 4.36 5.11 -16.80
CA TYR A 17 4.07 6.01 -17.93
C TYR A 17 5.31 6.40 -18.74
N ASN A 18 6.48 5.82 -18.46
CA ASN A 18 7.71 6.07 -19.20
C ASN A 18 7.99 4.98 -20.25
N ALA A 19 6.93 4.38 -20.79
CA ALA A 19 6.93 3.21 -21.68
C ALA A 19 7.96 3.28 -22.81
N ASP A 20 7.99 4.40 -23.53
CA ASP A 20 8.88 4.63 -24.68
C ASP A 20 10.38 4.53 -24.35
N SER A 21 10.74 4.63 -23.08
CA SER A 21 12.13 4.56 -22.61
C SER A 21 12.57 3.17 -22.16
N TYR A 22 11.64 2.22 -22.00
CA TYR A 22 11.93 0.92 -21.38
C TYR A 22 12.41 -0.10 -22.40
N LYS A 23 13.61 -0.61 -22.15
CA LYS A 23 14.26 -1.67 -22.92
C LYS A 23 14.81 -2.69 -21.94
N ILE A 24 14.86 -3.96 -22.33
CA ILE A 24 15.47 -5.01 -21.51
C ILE A 24 16.91 -4.60 -21.12
N GLY A 25 17.26 -4.79 -19.85
CA GLY A 25 18.52 -4.38 -19.24
C GLY A 25 18.57 -2.92 -18.76
N LYS A 26 17.54 -2.11 -19.05
CA LYS A 26 17.53 -0.70 -18.64
C LYS A 26 17.44 -0.58 -17.12
N GLU A 27 18.42 0.09 -16.52
CA GLU A 27 18.36 0.53 -15.12
C GLU A 27 17.28 1.60 -14.93
N ILE A 28 16.47 1.41 -13.89
CA ILE A 28 15.40 2.32 -13.48
C ILE A 28 15.75 2.92 -12.13
N THR A 29 15.66 4.25 -12.04
CA THR A 29 15.90 5.02 -10.82
C THR A 29 14.71 5.90 -10.46
N ILE A 30 14.55 6.20 -9.18
CA ILE A 30 13.61 7.18 -8.62
C ILE A 30 14.38 8.22 -7.82
N GLU A 31 13.77 9.39 -7.62
CA GLU A 31 14.27 10.37 -6.65
C GLU A 31 13.73 10.03 -5.26
N ALA A 32 14.63 9.91 -4.29
CA ALA A 32 14.32 9.69 -2.89
C ALA A 32 13.72 10.94 -2.23
N SER A 33 13.14 10.76 -1.04
CA SER A 33 12.63 11.90 -0.27
C SER A 33 13.70 12.92 0.13
N ASP A 34 14.96 12.50 0.25
CA ASP A 34 16.12 13.36 0.54
C ASP A 34 16.79 13.96 -0.72
N GLY A 35 16.24 13.67 -1.91
CA GLY A 35 16.73 14.14 -3.20
C GLY A 35 17.86 13.30 -3.81
N SER A 36 18.25 12.19 -3.19
CA SER A 36 19.19 11.23 -3.77
C SER A 36 18.53 10.32 -4.82
N ASP A 37 19.31 9.77 -5.74
CA ASP A 37 18.80 8.77 -6.69
C ASP A 37 18.84 7.36 -6.08
N ILE A 38 17.71 6.66 -6.13
CA ILE A 38 17.61 5.25 -5.73
C ILE A 38 17.38 4.39 -6.97
N THR A 39 18.24 3.40 -7.17
CA THR A 39 18.02 2.36 -8.18
C THR A 39 16.97 1.38 -7.68
N ILE A 40 15.91 1.20 -8.46
CA ILE A 40 14.84 0.23 -8.16
C ILE A 40 15.04 -1.11 -8.89
N GLY A 41 15.95 -1.15 -9.88
CA GLY A 41 16.39 -2.37 -10.55
C GLY A 41 16.50 -2.23 -12.06
N TYR A 42 16.45 -3.36 -12.77
CA TYR A 42 16.66 -3.46 -14.21
C TYR A 42 15.45 -4.06 -14.91
N VAL A 43 15.01 -3.47 -16.03
CA VAL A 43 13.90 -4.01 -16.82
C VAL A 43 14.27 -5.39 -17.36
N SER A 44 13.46 -6.39 -17.04
CA SER A 44 13.70 -7.80 -17.38
C SER A 44 12.64 -8.39 -18.31
N ASP A 45 11.41 -7.87 -18.25
CA ASP A 45 10.29 -8.27 -19.09
C ASP A 45 9.38 -7.07 -19.36
N ILE A 46 8.71 -7.10 -20.52
CA ILE A 46 7.72 -6.12 -20.95
C ILE A 46 6.47 -6.91 -21.36
N PHE A 47 5.34 -6.61 -20.75
CA PHE A 47 4.03 -7.06 -21.19
C PHE A 47 3.55 -6.08 -22.25
N SER A 48 3.34 -6.54 -23.48
CA SER A 48 2.63 -5.77 -24.49
C SER A 48 1.87 -6.73 -25.42
N ASP A 49 0.56 -6.77 -25.27
CA ASP A 49 -0.33 -7.48 -26.18
C ASP A 49 -1.33 -6.48 -26.74
N SER A 50 -1.10 -6.04 -27.98
CA SER A 50 -2.05 -5.22 -28.74
C SER A 50 -2.82 -6.10 -29.72
N THR A 51 -4.14 -6.26 -29.52
CA THR A 51 -4.99 -6.98 -30.48
C THR A 51 -6.17 -6.11 -30.96
N GLY A 52 -6.03 -5.50 -32.16
CA GLY A 52 -7.02 -5.02 -33.20
C GLY A 52 -8.24 -4.15 -32.77
N THR A 53 -8.87 -3.20 -33.50
CA THR A 53 -8.85 -2.54 -34.83
C THR A 53 -9.61 -1.18 -34.70
N ASN A 54 -9.40 -0.18 -35.56
CA ASN A 54 -10.04 1.17 -35.48
C ASN A 54 -11.50 1.19 -35.99
N ILE A 55 -12.45 1.82 -35.26
CA ILE A 55 -13.83 2.09 -35.73
C ILE A 55 -14.28 3.52 -35.40
N LYS A 56 -15.02 4.15 -36.33
CA LYS A 56 -15.49 5.56 -36.34
C LYS A 56 -16.77 5.80 -35.51
N ASN A 57 -16.99 7.06 -35.12
CA ASN A 57 -18.05 7.55 -34.22
C ASN A 57 -19.46 7.66 -34.85
N GLU A 58 -20.49 7.07 -34.22
CA GLU A 58 -21.92 7.41 -34.35
C GLU A 58 -22.70 7.11 -33.03
N ASP A 59 -23.73 7.91 -32.70
CA ASP A 59 -24.31 8.11 -31.35
C ASP A 59 -25.43 7.13 -30.90
N GLY A 60 -25.45 6.72 -29.60
CA GLY A 60 -26.62 6.13 -28.90
C GLY A 60 -26.33 5.09 -27.76
N LEU A 61 -27.09 5.13 -26.64
CA LEU A 61 -26.92 4.29 -25.41
C LEU A 61 -26.98 2.76 -25.60
N ASN A 62 -27.85 2.25 -26.47
CA ASN A 62 -27.87 0.81 -26.80
C ASN A 62 -26.70 0.39 -27.69
N ASN A 63 -26.07 1.36 -28.37
CA ASN A 63 -24.90 1.13 -29.21
C ASN A 63 -23.61 1.27 -28.39
N VAL A 64 -23.58 2.03 -27.29
CA VAL A 64 -22.49 2.06 -26.29
C VAL A 64 -22.16 0.63 -25.84
N PHE A 65 -23.16 -0.13 -25.42
CA PHE A 65 -22.98 -1.53 -25.01
C PHE A 65 -22.60 -2.49 -26.13
N LYS A 66 -22.84 -2.11 -27.39
CA LYS A 66 -22.49 -2.91 -28.58
C LYS A 66 -21.09 -2.57 -29.11
N ARG A 67 -20.61 -1.33 -28.91
CA ARG A 67 -19.23 -0.87 -29.20
C ARG A 67 -18.19 -1.53 -28.28
N MET A 68 -18.60 -1.84 -27.04
CA MET A 68 -17.73 -2.33 -25.97
C MET A 68 -17.33 -3.81 -26.09
N ASP A 69 -18.16 -4.64 -26.75
CA ASP A 69 -17.81 -6.04 -27.04
C ASP A 69 -16.66 -6.18 -28.06
N GLU A 70 -16.31 -5.09 -28.77
CA GLU A 70 -15.40 -5.10 -29.94
C GLU A 70 -14.08 -4.34 -29.72
N GLU A 71 -13.77 -3.91 -28.49
CA GLU A 71 -12.64 -3.01 -28.18
C GLU A 71 -11.24 -3.66 -28.08
N ARG A 72 -10.22 -2.82 -28.33
CA ARG A 72 -8.78 -3.11 -28.15
C ARG A 72 -8.46 -3.29 -26.67
N PHE A 73 -7.90 -4.44 -26.30
CA PHE A 73 -7.23 -4.61 -25.01
C PHE A 73 -5.72 -4.38 -25.23
N GLY A 74 -5.15 -3.40 -24.53
CA GLY A 74 -3.71 -3.15 -24.49
C GLY A 74 -3.24 -3.28 -23.06
N LEU A 75 -2.78 -4.48 -22.68
CA LEU A 75 -2.06 -4.64 -21.42
C LEU A 75 -0.62 -4.23 -21.68
N ASP A 76 -0.24 -3.06 -21.17
CA ASP A 76 1.15 -2.64 -21.09
C ASP A 76 1.63 -2.78 -19.64
N GLY A 77 2.81 -3.34 -19.46
CA GLY A 77 3.38 -3.53 -18.14
C GLY A 77 4.85 -3.92 -18.17
N TYR A 78 5.50 -3.84 -17.02
CA TYR A 78 6.95 -3.98 -16.92
C TYR A 78 7.33 -4.80 -15.68
N VAL A 79 8.39 -5.59 -15.81
CA VAL A 79 9.00 -6.30 -14.69
C VAL A 79 10.42 -5.81 -14.50
N ILE A 80 10.68 -5.29 -13.31
CA ILE A 80 11.98 -4.76 -12.90
C ILE A 80 12.55 -5.72 -11.86
N THR A 81 13.77 -6.20 -12.06
CA THR A 81 14.45 -7.16 -11.17
C THR A 81 15.55 -6.49 -10.37
N ASP A 82 15.84 -6.99 -9.17
CA ASP A 82 16.94 -6.50 -8.31
C ASP A 82 18.33 -6.64 -8.94
N LYS A 83 18.45 -7.44 -10.00
CA LYS A 83 19.67 -7.68 -10.77
C LYS A 83 19.35 -7.68 -12.25
N GLU A 84 20.29 -7.25 -13.07
CA GLU A 84 20.19 -7.39 -14.53
C GLU A 84 20.20 -8.88 -14.90
N VAL A 85 19.08 -9.37 -15.44
CA VAL A 85 18.92 -10.77 -15.84
C VAL A 85 19.56 -10.97 -17.22
N GLY A 86 20.51 -11.89 -17.30
CA GLY A 86 21.30 -12.13 -18.51
C GLY A 86 22.74 -12.52 -18.18
N GLY A 87 23.44 -13.10 -19.16
CA GLY A 87 24.81 -13.57 -18.98
C GLY A 87 24.90 -14.68 -17.92
N ASN A 88 25.45 -14.36 -16.75
CA ASN A 88 25.63 -15.30 -15.63
C ASN A 88 24.49 -15.28 -14.60
N ILE A 89 23.62 -14.28 -14.64
CA ILE A 89 22.50 -14.14 -13.68
C ILE A 89 21.28 -14.86 -14.25
N LYS A 90 20.79 -15.85 -13.53
CA LYS A 90 19.60 -16.62 -13.91
C LYS A 90 18.36 -16.12 -13.15
N PRO A 91 17.14 -16.41 -13.64
CA PRO A 91 15.92 -16.02 -12.94
C PRO A 91 15.83 -16.51 -11.48
N GLU A 92 16.48 -17.63 -11.13
CA GLU A 92 16.52 -18.14 -9.76
C GLU A 92 17.40 -17.30 -8.81
N ASP A 93 18.31 -16.49 -9.37
CA ASP A 93 19.22 -15.62 -8.62
C ASP A 93 18.57 -14.29 -8.20
N VAL A 94 17.46 -13.93 -8.86
CA VAL A 94 16.60 -12.79 -8.54
C VAL A 94 15.93 -13.01 -7.18
N LYS A 95 15.89 -11.96 -6.37
CA LYS A 95 15.29 -11.97 -5.03
C LYS A 95 14.10 -11.05 -4.91
N GLU A 96 14.01 -10.03 -5.75
CA GLU A 96 12.92 -9.06 -5.73
C GLU A 96 12.54 -8.72 -7.17
N ILE A 97 11.24 -8.70 -7.44
CA ILE A 97 10.67 -8.15 -8.67
C ILE A 97 9.67 -7.05 -8.34
N THR A 98 9.75 -5.97 -9.10
CA THR A 98 8.78 -4.88 -9.11
C THR A 98 7.98 -4.98 -10.40
N VAL A 99 6.67 -5.15 -10.27
CA VAL A 99 5.73 -5.23 -11.40
C VAL A 99 4.99 -3.91 -11.54
N LEU A 100 5.04 -3.33 -12.72
CA LEU A 100 4.30 -2.12 -13.08
C LEU A 100 3.20 -2.51 -14.06
N PHE A 101 1.93 -2.29 -13.72
CA PHE A 101 0.83 -2.34 -14.69
C PHE A 101 0.44 -0.93 -15.10
N GLN A 102 0.45 -0.68 -16.40
CA GLN A 102 0.24 0.65 -16.96
C GLN A 102 -1.25 0.98 -17.08
N GLY A 103 -1.64 2.14 -16.57
CA GLY A 103 -2.95 2.75 -16.84
C GLY A 103 -3.05 3.29 -18.26
N SER A 104 -4.25 3.62 -18.72
CA SER A 104 -4.47 4.13 -20.08
C SER A 104 -3.68 5.42 -20.37
N GLU A 105 -2.89 5.45 -21.45
CA GLU A 105 -2.20 6.65 -21.97
C GLU A 105 -3.12 7.62 -22.75
N PHE A 106 -4.42 7.66 -22.43
CA PHE A 106 -5.37 8.46 -23.19
C PHE A 106 -4.88 9.92 -23.28
N ASP A 107 -4.85 10.50 -24.49
CA ASP A 107 -4.49 11.92 -24.68
C ASP A 107 -5.61 12.79 -24.11
N PHE A 108 -5.53 13.03 -22.81
CA PHE A 108 -6.47 13.85 -22.08
C PHE A 108 -6.37 15.35 -22.46
N SER A 109 -5.47 15.75 -23.36
CA SER A 109 -5.36 17.12 -23.86
C SER A 109 -6.28 17.40 -25.07
N SER A 110 -6.75 16.35 -25.76
CA SER A 110 -7.71 16.40 -26.88
C SER A 110 -9.14 16.76 -26.44
N ILE A 111 -9.36 16.83 -25.13
CA ILE A 111 -10.59 17.09 -24.37
C ILE A 111 -10.98 18.58 -24.31
N LYS A 112 -10.52 19.40 -25.26
CA LYS A 112 -10.94 20.81 -25.36
C LYS A 112 -12.34 20.95 -25.96
N GLY A 113 -13.36 20.52 -25.21
CA GLY A 113 -14.75 20.86 -25.52
C GLY A 113 -15.80 19.86 -25.08
N ALA A 114 -16.02 19.68 -23.77
CA ALA A 114 -17.27 19.09 -23.29
C ALA A 114 -18.10 20.12 -22.51
N LYS A 115 -19.02 20.77 -23.23
CA LYS A 115 -20.29 21.26 -22.66
C LYS A 115 -21.39 20.18 -22.70
N GLY A 116 -21.01 18.92 -22.93
CA GLY A 116 -21.89 17.74 -22.87
C GLY A 116 -21.55 16.90 -21.64
N THR A 117 -22.58 16.34 -21.01
CA THR A 117 -22.64 15.68 -19.69
C THR A 117 -21.44 14.80 -19.33
N ILE A 118 -20.90 15.00 -18.12
CA ILE A 118 -19.75 14.32 -17.48
C ILE A 118 -19.89 12.78 -17.39
N ASN A 119 -21.07 12.23 -17.71
CA ASN A 119 -21.36 10.78 -17.65
C ASN A 119 -20.73 9.95 -18.78
N ASP A 120 -20.20 10.57 -19.84
CA ASP A 120 -19.76 9.88 -21.07
C ASP A 120 -18.23 9.69 -21.14
N TRP A 121 -17.49 9.92 -20.05
CA TRP A 121 -16.06 10.25 -20.13
C TRP A 121 -15.13 9.22 -19.46
N GLY A 122 -14.34 8.52 -20.29
CA GLY A 122 -13.06 7.84 -19.98
C GLY A 122 -13.14 6.51 -19.21
N ILE A 123 -14.00 6.42 -18.20
CA ILE A 123 -14.15 5.20 -17.37
C ILE A 123 -15.04 4.19 -18.07
N THR A 124 -16.17 4.66 -18.61
CA THR A 124 -17.17 3.82 -19.29
C THR A 124 -16.61 3.15 -20.53
N ASP A 125 -15.55 3.69 -21.11
CA ASP A 125 -14.88 3.15 -22.29
C ASP A 125 -13.95 1.97 -21.97
N THR A 126 -14.00 1.42 -20.75
CA THR A 126 -13.32 0.16 -20.41
C THR A 126 -14.35 -0.91 -20.06
N GLN A 127 -14.22 -2.08 -20.69
CA GLN A 127 -15.09 -3.23 -20.41
C GLN A 127 -15.17 -3.58 -18.92
N MET A 128 -14.07 -3.38 -18.18
CA MET A 128 -14.00 -3.64 -16.75
C MET A 128 -14.90 -2.71 -15.94
N ALA A 129 -14.84 -1.40 -16.18
CA ALA A 129 -15.69 -0.44 -15.49
C ALA A 129 -17.18 -0.68 -15.79
N VAL A 130 -17.50 -1.05 -17.02
CA VAL A 130 -18.86 -1.43 -17.43
C VAL A 130 -19.33 -2.64 -16.63
N ASN A 131 -18.50 -3.68 -16.52
CA ASN A 131 -18.82 -4.88 -15.74
C ASN A 131 -19.05 -4.53 -14.26
N ILE A 132 -18.25 -3.63 -13.69
CA ILE A 132 -18.42 -3.16 -12.31
C ILE A 132 -19.76 -2.41 -12.15
N LEU A 133 -20.07 -1.45 -13.02
CA LEU A 133 -21.31 -0.68 -12.98
C LEU A 133 -22.54 -1.57 -13.16
N ARG A 134 -22.52 -2.48 -14.14
CA ARG A 134 -23.58 -3.47 -14.35
C ARG A 134 -23.72 -4.41 -13.16
N SER A 135 -22.62 -4.85 -12.55
CA SER A 135 -22.68 -5.72 -11.38
C SER A 135 -23.35 -5.05 -10.20
N ARG A 136 -23.09 -3.76 -9.98
CA ARG A 136 -23.80 -2.96 -8.98
C ARG A 136 -25.29 -2.82 -9.32
N TYR A 137 -25.61 -2.46 -10.56
CA TYR A 137 -26.99 -2.18 -10.97
C TYR A 137 -27.88 -3.42 -10.95
N LEU A 138 -27.38 -4.56 -11.45
CA LEU A 138 -28.12 -5.82 -11.55
C LEU A 138 -28.04 -6.66 -10.28
N GLY A 139 -27.10 -6.37 -9.38
CA GLY A 139 -26.81 -7.22 -8.22
C GLY A 139 -26.20 -8.58 -8.60
N THR A 140 -25.67 -8.72 -9.82
CA THR A 140 -25.11 -9.96 -10.35
C THR A 140 -23.67 -9.74 -10.81
N ASN A 141 -22.75 -10.63 -10.45
CA ASN A 141 -21.35 -10.53 -10.89
C ASN A 141 -21.23 -10.73 -12.42
N MET A 142 -20.76 -9.70 -13.13
CA MET A 142 -20.57 -9.70 -14.60
C MET A 142 -19.21 -10.24 -15.06
N GLY A 143 -18.33 -10.60 -14.12
CA GLY A 143 -16.99 -11.10 -14.38
C GLY A 143 -15.95 -10.01 -14.68
N VAL A 144 -14.69 -10.42 -14.67
CA VAL A 144 -13.54 -9.58 -15.02
C VAL A 144 -13.43 -9.45 -16.55
N ALA A 145 -12.85 -8.37 -17.06
CA ALA A 145 -12.60 -8.24 -18.49
C ALA A 145 -11.29 -8.91 -18.91
N LYS A 146 -11.14 -9.16 -20.22
CA LYS A 146 -10.03 -9.93 -20.80
C LYS A 146 -8.65 -9.35 -20.45
N GLN A 147 -8.51 -8.02 -20.41
CA GLN A 147 -7.26 -7.37 -20.02
C GLN A 147 -6.81 -7.79 -18.62
N GLN A 148 -7.73 -7.79 -17.65
CA GLN A 148 -7.44 -8.16 -16.28
C GLN A 148 -7.14 -9.67 -16.13
N GLU A 149 -7.74 -10.52 -16.97
CA GLU A 149 -7.38 -11.94 -17.07
C GLU A 149 -5.94 -12.14 -17.59
N LEU A 150 -5.55 -11.35 -18.60
CA LEU A 150 -4.17 -11.35 -19.11
C LEU A 150 -3.18 -10.84 -18.07
N ALA A 151 -3.52 -9.79 -17.33
CA ALA A 151 -2.69 -9.29 -16.23
C ALA A 151 -2.50 -10.35 -15.13
N ALA A 152 -3.57 -11.07 -14.77
CA ALA A 152 -3.52 -12.18 -13.83
C ALA A 152 -2.61 -13.31 -14.30
N LYS A 153 -2.72 -13.69 -15.58
CA LYS A 153 -1.85 -14.70 -16.19
C LYS A 153 -0.39 -14.23 -16.21
N GLY A 154 -0.14 -13.00 -16.65
CA GLY A 154 1.19 -12.42 -16.75
C GLY A 154 1.90 -12.32 -15.39
N LEU A 155 1.20 -11.87 -14.34
CA LEU A 155 1.77 -11.86 -13.00
C LEU A 155 2.18 -13.27 -12.54
N LYS A 156 1.32 -14.27 -12.75
CA LYS A 156 1.62 -15.65 -12.41
C LYS A 156 2.84 -16.18 -13.17
N GLU A 157 2.89 -15.95 -14.49
CA GLU A 157 4.03 -16.36 -15.34
C GLU A 157 5.34 -15.74 -14.86
N MET A 158 5.34 -14.49 -14.38
CA MET A 158 6.55 -13.87 -13.84
C MET A 158 6.94 -14.42 -12.48
N MET A 159 5.96 -14.73 -11.62
CA MET A 159 6.25 -15.40 -10.35
C MET A 159 6.81 -16.81 -10.55
N ASP A 160 6.38 -17.52 -11.60
CA ASP A 160 6.94 -18.80 -12.02
C ASP A 160 8.35 -18.67 -12.60
N LYS A 161 8.56 -17.67 -13.48
CA LYS A 161 9.87 -17.36 -14.08
C LYS A 161 10.91 -17.03 -13.01
N TYR A 162 10.54 -16.27 -11.99
CA TYR A 162 11.43 -15.84 -10.90
C TYR A 162 11.07 -16.54 -9.59
N PRO A 163 11.32 -17.85 -9.41
CA PRO A 163 10.71 -18.65 -8.34
C PRO A 163 11.14 -18.25 -6.92
N ASN A 164 12.30 -17.59 -6.78
CA ASN A 164 12.85 -17.14 -5.50
C ASN A 164 12.55 -15.67 -5.20
N ALA A 165 11.90 -14.96 -6.13
CA ALA A 165 11.70 -13.53 -5.99
C ALA A 165 10.45 -13.19 -5.18
N ARG A 166 10.54 -12.17 -4.34
CA ARG A 166 9.39 -11.52 -3.73
C ARG A 166 8.89 -10.39 -4.64
N VAL A 167 7.61 -10.04 -4.54
CA VAL A 167 6.92 -9.20 -5.52
C VAL A 167 6.37 -7.95 -4.88
N SER A 168 6.75 -6.79 -5.43
CA SER A 168 6.06 -5.53 -5.20
C SER A 168 5.33 -5.11 -6.48
N LEU A 169 4.07 -4.69 -6.37
CA LEU A 169 3.25 -4.31 -7.52
C LEU A 169 2.82 -2.85 -7.42
N TYR A 170 2.94 -2.10 -8.51
CA TYR A 170 2.54 -0.70 -8.59
C TYR A 170 1.69 -0.47 -9.83
N ALA A 171 0.59 0.27 -9.68
CA ALA A 171 -0.27 0.56 -10.81
C ALA A 171 -1.16 1.78 -10.55
N HIS A 172 -1.59 2.45 -11.62
CA HIS A 172 -2.47 3.61 -11.56
C HIS A 172 -3.65 3.44 -12.53
N SER A 173 -4.79 4.08 -12.22
CA SER A 173 -5.95 4.14 -13.12
C SER A 173 -6.40 2.74 -13.56
N LEU A 174 -6.53 2.48 -14.86
CA LEU A 174 -6.86 1.16 -15.41
C LEU A 174 -5.91 0.05 -14.93
N GLY A 175 -4.61 0.32 -14.81
CA GLY A 175 -3.62 -0.65 -14.35
C GLY A 175 -3.85 -1.07 -12.89
N SER A 176 -4.49 -0.23 -12.07
CA SER A 176 -4.88 -0.62 -10.70
C SER A 176 -5.91 -1.76 -10.74
N MET A 177 -6.85 -1.76 -11.69
CA MET A 177 -7.78 -2.88 -11.86
C MET A 177 -7.06 -4.17 -12.28
N ASP A 178 -6.05 -4.06 -13.14
CA ASP A 178 -5.17 -5.17 -13.51
C ASP A 178 -4.46 -5.75 -12.28
N GLY A 179 -3.87 -4.89 -11.46
CA GLY A 179 -3.23 -5.28 -10.19
C GLY A 179 -4.21 -5.97 -9.22
N GLN A 180 -5.40 -5.42 -9.02
CA GLN A 180 -6.42 -5.99 -8.14
C GLN A 180 -6.82 -7.41 -8.57
N VAL A 181 -7.15 -7.60 -9.86
CA VAL A 181 -7.58 -8.91 -10.38
C VAL A 181 -6.42 -9.90 -10.43
N ALA A 182 -5.22 -9.43 -10.77
CA ALA A 182 -4.03 -10.28 -10.82
C ALA A 182 -3.72 -10.88 -9.44
N LEU A 183 -3.68 -10.04 -8.40
CA LEU A 183 -3.47 -10.48 -7.02
C LEU A 183 -4.58 -11.41 -6.53
N ALA A 184 -5.84 -11.12 -6.88
CA ALA A 184 -6.97 -11.95 -6.48
C ALA A 184 -6.98 -13.33 -7.15
N SER A 185 -6.33 -13.47 -8.30
CA SER A 185 -6.29 -14.70 -9.08
C SER A 185 -5.13 -15.62 -8.68
N LEU A 186 -4.23 -15.16 -7.79
CA LEU A 186 -3.11 -15.96 -7.30
C LEU A 186 -3.56 -17.15 -6.43
N GLU A 187 -2.79 -18.23 -6.51
CA GLU A 187 -2.91 -19.38 -5.61
C GLU A 187 -2.18 -19.12 -4.29
N ASP A 188 -2.57 -19.84 -3.22
CA ASP A 188 -2.03 -19.67 -1.87
C ASP A 188 -0.50 -19.74 -1.80
N SER A 189 0.12 -20.58 -2.65
CA SER A 189 1.57 -20.74 -2.76
C SER A 189 2.31 -19.46 -3.17
N TYR A 190 1.65 -18.54 -3.87
CA TYR A 190 2.24 -17.29 -4.33
C TYR A 190 2.05 -16.14 -3.32
N LEU A 191 0.99 -16.18 -2.51
CA LEU A 191 0.60 -15.06 -1.65
C LEU A 191 1.70 -14.65 -0.64
N GLN A 192 2.48 -15.60 -0.13
CA GLN A 192 3.59 -15.32 0.80
C GLN A 192 4.75 -14.56 0.14
N ARG A 193 4.86 -14.59 -1.18
CA ARG A 193 5.88 -13.89 -1.95
C ARG A 193 5.49 -12.46 -2.30
N ILE A 194 4.24 -12.04 -2.07
CA ILE A 194 3.85 -10.65 -2.22
C ILE A 194 4.38 -9.85 -1.03
N ASP A 195 5.13 -8.79 -1.29
CA ASP A 195 5.59 -7.81 -0.30
C ASP A 195 4.61 -6.67 -0.14
N GLY A 196 4.09 -6.17 -1.26
CA GLY A 196 3.13 -5.08 -1.26
C GLY A 196 2.53 -4.85 -2.65
N ALA A 197 1.34 -4.28 -2.69
CA ALA A 197 0.71 -3.77 -3.88
C ALA A 197 0.19 -2.36 -3.61
N TYR A 198 0.59 -1.40 -4.43
CA TYR A 198 0.29 0.02 -4.26
C TYR A 198 -0.44 0.50 -5.50
N LEU A 199 -1.76 0.64 -5.34
CA LEU A 199 -2.72 0.81 -6.41
C LEU A 199 -3.35 2.19 -6.26
N TYR A 200 -3.22 3.03 -7.28
CA TYR A 200 -3.61 4.43 -7.22
C TYR A 200 -4.77 4.71 -8.17
N GLU A 201 -5.81 5.39 -7.66
CA GLU A 201 -6.86 6.02 -8.47
C GLU A 201 -7.57 5.10 -9.47
N GLY A 202 -7.62 3.80 -9.17
CA GLY A 202 -8.33 2.81 -9.98
C GLY A 202 -9.70 2.47 -9.40
N PRO A 203 -10.71 2.17 -10.24
CA PRO A 203 -12.00 1.66 -9.77
C PRO A 203 -11.88 0.41 -8.89
N ASN A 204 -12.79 0.25 -7.93
CA ASN A 204 -12.85 -0.95 -7.09
C ASN A 204 -13.40 -2.15 -7.87
N THR A 205 -12.60 -3.20 -8.01
CA THR A 205 -12.96 -4.42 -8.77
C THR A 205 -13.71 -5.47 -7.94
N TYR A 206 -13.86 -5.27 -6.62
CA TYR A 206 -14.38 -6.30 -5.70
C TYR A 206 -15.72 -6.91 -6.14
N LEU A 207 -16.62 -6.10 -6.71
CA LEU A 207 -17.94 -6.54 -7.17
C LEU A 207 -17.90 -7.56 -8.30
N VAL A 208 -16.86 -7.53 -9.15
CA VAL A 208 -16.70 -8.47 -10.27
C VAL A 208 -15.82 -9.67 -9.93
N LEU A 209 -15.19 -9.67 -8.76
CA LEU A 209 -14.43 -10.83 -8.27
C LEU A 209 -15.35 -11.98 -7.84
N THR A 210 -14.93 -13.19 -8.13
CA THR A 210 -15.54 -14.42 -7.58
C THR A 210 -15.28 -14.53 -6.07
N ASP A 211 -16.07 -15.35 -5.37
CA ASP A 211 -15.87 -15.61 -3.94
C ASP A 211 -14.47 -16.18 -3.63
N LYS A 212 -13.93 -17.00 -4.54
CA LYS A 212 -12.56 -17.52 -4.40
C LYS A 212 -11.54 -16.38 -4.46
N GLN A 213 -11.66 -15.50 -5.45
CA GLN A 213 -10.78 -14.36 -5.62
C GLN A 213 -10.83 -13.39 -4.43
N ARG A 214 -12.03 -13.08 -3.92
CA ARG A 214 -12.23 -12.26 -2.71
C ARG A 214 -11.50 -12.87 -1.51
N LYS A 215 -11.66 -14.18 -1.29
CA LYS A 215 -10.94 -14.91 -0.23
C LYS A 215 -9.42 -14.84 -0.37
N GLN A 216 -8.87 -14.74 -1.58
CA GLN A 216 -7.42 -14.62 -1.75
C GLN A 216 -6.91 -13.25 -1.32
N VAL A 217 -7.53 -12.17 -1.78
CA VAL A 217 -7.11 -10.83 -1.40
C VAL A 217 -7.34 -10.54 0.08
N ASP A 218 -8.35 -11.17 0.70
CA ASP A 218 -8.58 -11.07 2.15
C ASP A 218 -7.43 -11.66 2.98
N LYS A 219 -6.76 -12.72 2.52
CA LYS A 219 -5.59 -13.31 3.22
C LYS A 219 -4.39 -12.37 3.28
N ILE A 220 -4.25 -11.50 2.28
CA ILE A 220 -3.12 -10.55 2.15
C ILE A 220 -3.59 -9.09 2.16
N LYS A 221 -4.74 -8.81 2.79
CA LYS A 221 -5.39 -7.50 2.77
C LYS A 221 -4.48 -6.35 3.22
N TYR A 222 -3.63 -6.62 4.21
CA TYR A 222 -2.66 -5.66 4.77
C TYR A 222 -1.46 -5.39 3.86
N LYS A 223 -1.32 -6.12 2.76
CA LYS A 223 -0.26 -5.93 1.75
C LYS A 223 -0.74 -5.13 0.54
N ILE A 224 -2.04 -5.02 0.34
CA ILE A 224 -2.63 -4.37 -0.83
C ILE A 224 -3.21 -3.03 -0.37
N PHE A 225 -2.76 -1.93 -0.95
CA PHE A 225 -3.19 -0.58 -0.63
C PHE A 225 -3.84 0.04 -1.86
N ASN A 226 -5.13 0.36 -1.76
CA ASN A 226 -5.86 1.14 -2.76
C ASN A 226 -5.93 2.60 -2.30
N TYR A 227 -5.05 3.42 -2.85
CA TYR A 227 -5.01 4.87 -2.65
C TYR A 227 -6.03 5.54 -3.56
N VAL A 228 -6.98 6.25 -2.96
CA VAL A 228 -8.14 6.82 -3.63
C VAL A 228 -8.29 8.27 -3.22
N ASP A 229 -8.24 9.18 -4.17
CA ASP A 229 -8.65 10.56 -3.98
C ASP A 229 -10.17 10.66 -4.14
N PRO A 230 -10.93 11.02 -3.10
CA PRO A 230 -12.39 11.10 -3.25
C PRO A 230 -12.87 12.27 -4.11
N LYS A 231 -11.95 13.13 -4.58
CA LYS A 231 -12.20 14.16 -5.60
C LYS A 231 -11.93 13.65 -7.02
N ASP A 232 -11.25 12.51 -7.16
CA ASP A 232 -11.14 11.80 -8.42
C ASP A 232 -12.40 10.95 -8.65
N PHE A 233 -13.09 11.22 -9.75
CA PHE A 233 -14.30 10.47 -10.10
C PHE A 233 -13.98 9.13 -10.77
N ILE A 234 -12.74 8.90 -11.23
CA ILE A 234 -12.28 7.62 -11.76
C ILE A 234 -12.22 6.56 -10.66
N ALA A 235 -11.79 6.94 -9.46
CA ALA A 235 -11.71 6.08 -8.29
C ALA A 235 -13.10 5.78 -7.66
N MET A 236 -13.96 5.12 -8.42
CA MET A 236 -15.34 4.80 -8.05
C MET A 236 -15.48 3.47 -7.30
N GLN A 237 -16.66 3.26 -6.70
CA GLN A 237 -17.13 1.98 -6.13
C GLN A 237 -16.46 1.54 -4.82
N TYR A 238 -15.77 2.46 -4.16
CA TYR A 238 -15.31 2.27 -2.79
C TYR A 238 -16.40 2.66 -1.77
N PRO A 239 -16.42 2.02 -0.59
CA PRO A 239 -17.29 2.43 0.52
C PRO A 239 -16.91 3.82 1.04
N GLU A 240 -17.78 4.42 1.85
CA GLU A 240 -17.48 5.74 2.42
C GLU A 240 -16.37 5.68 3.47
N THR A 241 -16.33 4.61 4.26
CA THR A 241 -15.27 4.36 5.25
C THR A 241 -14.96 2.86 5.33
N GLY A 242 -13.73 2.56 5.73
CA GLY A 242 -13.29 1.20 5.99
C GLY A 242 -13.09 0.37 4.73
N SER A 243 -12.55 -0.84 4.92
CA SER A 243 -12.10 -1.69 3.81
C SER A 243 -13.06 -2.83 3.46
N GLU A 244 -14.31 -2.82 3.95
CA GLU A 244 -15.30 -3.85 3.58
C GLU A 244 -15.70 -3.72 2.11
N GLY A 245 -15.73 -4.84 1.38
CA GLY A 245 -16.03 -4.83 -0.05
C GLY A 245 -14.94 -4.18 -0.92
N VAL A 246 -13.70 -4.11 -0.42
CA VAL A 246 -12.54 -3.55 -1.12
C VAL A 246 -11.47 -4.62 -1.29
N VAL A 247 -10.79 -4.61 -2.44
CA VAL A 247 -9.58 -5.39 -2.64
C VAL A 247 -8.45 -4.77 -1.81
N GLY A 248 -8.06 -5.38 -0.70
CA GLY A 248 -7.02 -4.79 0.16
C GLY A 248 -7.52 -3.74 1.14
N THR A 249 -6.60 -2.87 1.56
CA THR A 249 -6.82 -1.75 2.49
C THR A 249 -7.19 -0.51 1.69
N LEU A 250 -8.33 0.10 2.00
CA LEU A 250 -8.73 1.38 1.43
C LEU A 250 -7.95 2.51 2.09
N VAL A 251 -7.36 3.40 1.28
CA VAL A 251 -6.61 4.55 1.75
C VAL A 251 -7.15 5.79 1.04
N LYS A 252 -8.10 6.49 1.67
CA LYS A 252 -8.63 7.73 1.10
C LYS A 252 -7.71 8.90 1.36
N ILE A 253 -7.35 9.62 0.30
CA ILE A 253 -6.41 10.74 0.38
C ILE A 253 -7.15 12.00 0.80
N ASN A 254 -6.53 12.78 1.68
CA ASN A 254 -6.92 14.14 1.98
C ASN A 254 -6.19 15.08 1.02
N SER A 255 -6.61 15.08 -0.24
CA SER A 255 -5.96 15.80 -1.33
C SER A 255 -6.34 17.28 -1.38
N LYS A 256 -5.51 18.09 -2.03
CA LYS A 256 -5.90 19.43 -2.52
C LYS A 256 -6.73 19.32 -3.79
N GLY A 257 -7.69 20.23 -3.95
CA GLY A 257 -8.47 20.33 -5.19
C GLY A 257 -7.61 20.86 -6.34
N LYS A 258 -7.85 20.36 -7.55
CA LYS A 258 -7.26 20.86 -8.79
C LYS A 258 -8.34 21.37 -9.74
N ASP A 259 -7.96 22.37 -10.54
CA ASP A 259 -8.86 23.01 -11.51
C ASP A 259 -9.23 22.07 -12.67
N ASN A 260 -8.38 21.07 -12.92
CA ASN A 260 -8.57 20.08 -13.98
C ASN A 260 -8.68 18.69 -13.36
N TRP A 261 -9.74 17.96 -13.72
CA TRP A 261 -9.97 16.59 -13.27
C TRP A 261 -8.83 15.65 -13.66
N ILE A 262 -8.13 15.89 -14.78
CA ILE A 262 -6.97 15.08 -15.17
C ILE A 262 -5.86 15.23 -14.14
N GLN A 263 -5.60 16.45 -13.66
CA GLN A 263 -4.62 16.67 -12.61
C GLN A 263 -5.06 16.10 -11.26
N GLN A 264 -6.36 15.93 -11.05
CA GLN A 264 -6.92 15.33 -9.84
C GLN A 264 -6.84 13.80 -9.88
N HIS A 265 -7.10 13.20 -11.05
CA HIS A 265 -6.97 11.77 -11.30
C HIS A 265 -5.50 11.35 -11.26
N MET A 266 -4.61 12.15 -11.84
CA MET A 266 -3.19 12.02 -11.54
C MET A 266 -2.94 12.49 -10.10
N TRP A 267 -1.72 12.28 -9.60
CA TRP A 267 -1.33 12.63 -8.23
C TRP A 267 -1.25 14.14 -7.91
N GLY A 268 -1.84 15.03 -8.72
CA GLY A 268 -1.67 16.46 -8.56
C GLY A 268 -2.15 16.97 -7.20
N GLY A 269 -3.24 16.39 -6.67
CA GLY A 269 -3.79 16.73 -5.36
C GLY A 269 -3.03 16.15 -4.17
N TYR A 270 -2.06 15.26 -4.38
CA TYR A 270 -1.39 14.53 -3.31
C TYR A 270 -0.47 15.47 -2.52
N GLU A 271 -0.45 15.29 -1.21
CA GLU A 271 0.44 16.01 -0.31
C GLU A 271 1.17 15.02 0.58
N TYR A 272 2.48 15.22 0.69
CA TYR A 272 3.34 14.38 1.50
C TYR A 272 3.91 15.22 2.65
N ASP A 273 3.89 14.65 3.85
CA ASP A 273 4.61 15.16 5.00
C ASP A 273 5.67 14.13 5.41
N SER A 274 6.94 14.52 5.37
CA SER A 274 8.07 13.65 5.75
C SER A 274 8.07 12.28 5.02
N GLY A 275 7.66 12.27 3.75
CA GLY A 275 7.57 11.05 2.92
C GLY A 275 6.26 10.27 3.07
N TYR A 276 5.34 10.71 3.95
CA TYR A 276 4.06 10.05 4.22
C TYR A 276 2.91 10.80 3.57
N LEU A 277 1.99 10.04 2.96
CA LEU A 277 0.85 10.63 2.28
C LEU A 277 -0.20 11.16 3.28
N ASN A 278 -0.80 12.31 2.98
CA ASN A 278 -1.89 12.90 3.76
C ASN A 278 -3.18 12.08 3.56
N VAL A 279 -3.45 11.17 4.50
CA VAL A 279 -4.63 10.27 4.48
C VAL A 279 -5.76 10.85 5.32
N ARG A 280 -7.02 10.65 4.92
CA ARG A 280 -8.20 11.04 5.68
C ARG A 280 -8.24 10.37 7.05
N GLU A 281 -8.64 11.14 8.05
CA GLU A 281 -8.73 10.69 9.45
C GLU A 281 -9.55 9.41 9.63
N SER A 282 -10.64 9.26 8.86
CA SER A 282 -11.53 8.09 8.87
C SER A 282 -10.86 6.78 8.50
N ASP A 283 -9.84 6.82 7.64
CA ASP A 283 -9.19 5.64 7.06
C ASP A 283 -7.78 5.43 7.62
N LEU A 284 -7.28 6.41 8.40
CA LEU A 284 -5.94 6.44 8.95
C LEU A 284 -5.63 5.26 9.88
N GLN A 285 -6.62 4.78 10.63
CA GLN A 285 -6.44 3.64 11.54
C GLN A 285 -6.16 2.35 10.78
N ASP A 286 -7.00 1.99 9.81
CA ASP A 286 -6.85 0.79 8.98
C ASP A 286 -5.54 0.86 8.19
N TYR A 287 -5.23 2.03 7.63
CA TYR A 287 -3.99 2.29 6.92
C TYR A 287 -2.74 2.04 7.79
N ARG A 288 -2.68 2.66 8.97
CA ARG A 288 -1.55 2.50 9.90
C ARG A 288 -1.42 1.05 10.40
N LEU A 289 -2.54 0.39 10.69
CA LEU A 289 -2.53 -1.01 11.10
C LEU A 289 -2.02 -1.94 10.00
N ALA A 290 -2.43 -1.73 8.74
CA ALA A 290 -1.95 -2.49 7.61
C ALA A 290 -0.43 -2.32 7.42
N ARG A 291 0.08 -1.09 7.51
CA ARG A 291 1.52 -0.80 7.44
C ARG A 291 2.31 -1.43 8.59
N ALA A 292 1.79 -1.39 9.82
CA ALA A 292 2.44 -2.04 10.95
C ALA A 292 2.54 -3.56 10.76
N LYS A 293 1.49 -4.22 10.26
CA LYS A 293 1.50 -5.65 9.92
C LYS A 293 2.50 -5.97 8.82
N GLN A 294 2.52 -5.16 7.76
CA GLN A 294 3.47 -5.32 6.66
C GLN A 294 4.91 -5.15 7.14
N ALA A 295 5.21 -4.11 7.92
CA ALA A 295 6.54 -3.86 8.49
C ALA A 295 7.00 -5.00 9.41
N MET A 296 6.08 -5.58 10.20
CA MET A 296 6.37 -6.72 11.06
C MET A 296 6.74 -7.96 10.25
N GLU A 297 5.99 -8.28 9.20
CA GLU A 297 6.31 -9.41 8.32
C GLU A 297 7.67 -9.19 7.62
N GLN A 298 7.94 -7.97 7.15
CA GLN A 298 9.23 -7.65 6.54
C GLN A 298 10.40 -7.83 7.51
N LEU A 299 10.22 -7.48 8.78
CA LEU A 299 11.21 -7.73 9.81
C LEU A 299 11.45 -9.24 10.00
N ASP A 300 10.39 -10.05 10.04
CA ASP A 300 10.48 -11.50 10.18
C ASP A 300 11.19 -12.16 8.98
N ILE A 301 10.90 -11.69 7.76
CA ILE A 301 11.57 -12.13 6.53
C ILE A 301 13.07 -11.79 6.60
N LYS A 302 13.41 -10.54 6.94
CA LYS A 302 14.81 -10.11 7.09
C LYS A 302 15.54 -10.93 8.15
N LYS A 303 14.89 -11.22 9.29
CA LYS A 303 15.43 -12.07 10.35
C LYS A 303 15.69 -13.50 9.89
N LYS A 304 14.81 -14.08 9.06
CA LYS A 304 15.01 -15.42 8.50
C LYS A 304 16.17 -15.44 7.50
N ALA A 305 16.20 -14.47 6.57
CA ALA A 305 17.27 -14.34 5.59
C ALA A 305 18.65 -14.16 6.23
N LEU A 306 18.71 -13.40 7.32
CA LEU A 306 19.88 -13.23 8.18
C LEU A 306 20.40 -14.58 8.69
N SER A 307 19.50 -15.36 9.31
CA SER A 307 19.86 -16.67 9.88
C SER A 307 20.37 -17.64 8.81
N GLU A 308 19.70 -17.71 7.66
CA GLU A 308 20.11 -18.56 6.55
C GLU A 308 21.47 -18.16 5.96
N ARG A 309 21.72 -16.85 5.84
CA ARG A 309 23.01 -16.32 5.37
C ARG A 309 24.13 -16.70 6.32
N TYR A 310 23.93 -16.50 7.63
CA TYR A 310 24.90 -16.90 8.66
C TYR A 310 25.30 -18.37 8.54
N GLN A 311 24.32 -19.27 8.41
CA GLN A 311 24.59 -20.71 8.25
C GLN A 311 25.42 -21.02 7.00
N LYS A 312 25.13 -20.36 5.87
CA LYS A 312 25.91 -20.52 4.64
C LYS A 312 27.34 -20.02 4.78
N MET A 313 27.57 -18.91 5.49
CA MET A 313 28.91 -18.37 5.72
C MET A 313 29.75 -19.30 6.58
N VAL A 314 29.17 -19.84 7.66
CA VAL A 314 29.85 -20.84 8.50
C VAL A 314 30.24 -22.07 7.66
N ALA A 315 29.33 -22.56 6.82
CA ALA A 315 29.59 -23.72 5.97
C ALA A 315 30.67 -23.47 4.89
N ALA A 316 30.79 -22.24 4.39
CA ALA A 316 31.73 -21.87 3.33
C ALA A 316 33.15 -21.53 3.83
N GLY A 317 33.40 -21.55 5.15
CA GLY A 317 34.74 -21.38 5.71
C GLY A 317 35.28 -19.94 5.65
N TYR A 318 34.39 -18.95 5.68
CA TYR A 318 34.76 -17.53 5.69
C TYR A 318 35.72 -17.21 6.84
N THR A 319 36.64 -16.27 6.59
CA THR A 319 37.57 -15.78 7.62
C THR A 319 36.82 -15.02 8.71
N ARG A 320 37.46 -14.86 9.87
CA ARG A 320 36.90 -14.10 11.00
C ARG A 320 36.55 -12.65 10.62
N SER A 321 37.38 -12.01 9.80
CA SER A 321 37.15 -10.62 9.35
C SER A 321 35.96 -10.51 8.40
N GLU A 322 35.81 -11.45 7.46
CA GLU A 322 34.64 -11.47 6.56
C GLU A 322 33.34 -11.75 7.32
N MET A 323 33.36 -12.65 8.31
CA MET A 323 32.20 -12.88 9.16
C MET A 323 31.82 -11.62 9.95
N ILE A 324 32.81 -10.92 10.52
CA ILE A 324 32.58 -9.66 11.24
C ILE A 324 31.97 -8.59 10.32
N TYR A 325 32.50 -8.41 9.12
CA TYR A 325 31.98 -7.46 8.14
C TYR A 325 30.51 -7.74 7.80
N LEU A 326 30.23 -8.99 7.49
CA LEU A 326 28.90 -9.41 7.10
C LEU A 326 27.92 -9.29 8.27
N ASP A 327 28.35 -9.59 9.50
CA ASP A 327 27.58 -9.39 10.72
C ASP A 327 27.25 -7.89 10.94
N SER A 328 28.19 -6.98 10.68
CA SER A 328 27.95 -5.53 10.82
C SER A 328 26.97 -4.95 9.79
N GLU A 329 27.08 -5.32 8.52
CA GLU A 329 26.11 -4.88 7.48
C GLU A 329 24.69 -5.35 7.81
N GLN A 330 24.61 -6.59 8.28
CA GLN A 330 23.38 -7.24 8.68
C GLN A 330 22.75 -6.61 9.93
N ALA A 331 23.56 -6.37 10.96
CA ALA A 331 23.11 -5.74 12.20
C ALA A 331 22.65 -4.29 11.97
N THR A 332 23.31 -3.57 11.06
CA THR A 332 22.90 -2.23 10.59
C THR A 332 21.52 -2.29 9.94
N THR A 333 21.32 -3.19 8.97
CA THR A 333 20.04 -3.38 8.28
C THR A 333 18.89 -3.74 9.24
N PHE A 334 19.19 -4.62 10.21
CA PHE A 334 18.22 -5.05 11.21
C PHE A 334 17.86 -3.91 12.17
N ALA A 335 18.83 -3.12 12.63
CA ALA A 335 18.59 -1.97 13.51
C ALA A 335 17.75 -0.87 12.84
N SER A 336 18.00 -0.56 11.57
CA SER A 336 17.16 0.37 10.81
C SER A 336 15.74 -0.18 10.60
N SER A 337 15.59 -1.49 10.38
CA SER A 337 14.27 -2.13 10.24
C SER A 337 13.48 -2.10 11.57
N LEU A 338 14.16 -2.26 12.71
CA LEU A 338 13.56 -2.13 14.03
C LEU A 338 13.10 -0.69 14.32
N GLN A 339 13.91 0.31 13.98
CA GLN A 339 13.52 1.73 14.11
C GLN A 339 12.27 2.03 13.28
N ASN A 340 12.25 1.56 12.03
CA ASN A 340 11.10 1.75 11.15
C ASN A 340 9.83 1.07 11.71
N LEU A 341 9.93 -0.18 12.17
CA LEU A 341 8.80 -0.88 12.79
C LEU A 341 8.30 -0.15 14.04
N ALA A 342 9.22 0.31 14.90
CA ALA A 342 8.89 1.04 16.11
C ALA A 342 8.17 2.36 15.80
N ALA A 343 8.64 3.11 14.79
CA ALA A 343 8.00 4.33 14.33
C ALA A 343 6.56 4.08 13.83
N ILE A 344 6.40 3.18 12.85
CA ILE A 344 5.10 2.86 12.23
C ILE A 344 4.12 2.28 13.26
N SER A 345 4.57 1.36 14.13
CA SER A 345 3.72 0.74 15.14
C SER A 345 3.27 1.75 16.20
N THR A 346 4.15 2.67 16.58
CA THR A 346 3.81 3.73 17.54
C THR A 346 2.79 4.69 16.96
N GLU A 347 2.92 5.08 15.69
CA GLU A 347 1.91 5.89 15.01
C GLU A 347 0.54 5.22 14.96
N ALA A 348 0.50 3.90 14.70
CA ALA A 348 -0.73 3.12 14.70
C ALA A 348 -1.38 3.09 16.10
N ILE A 349 -0.60 2.82 17.15
CA ILE A 349 -1.09 2.80 18.54
C ILE A 349 -1.56 4.19 18.97
N MET A 350 -0.82 5.25 18.63
CA MET A 350 -1.20 6.63 18.95
C MET A 350 -2.53 7.00 18.29
N ALA A 351 -2.71 6.71 17.00
CA ALA A 351 -3.99 6.97 16.32
C ALA A 351 -5.15 6.21 16.97
N PHE A 352 -4.95 4.92 17.31
CA PHE A 352 -5.97 4.14 17.99
C PHE A 352 -6.36 4.76 19.34
N CYS A 353 -5.37 5.16 20.13
CA CYS A 353 -5.60 5.79 21.43
C CYS A 353 -6.30 7.14 21.30
N ASP A 354 -5.84 8.00 20.38
CA ASP A 354 -6.39 9.34 20.16
C ASP A 354 -7.84 9.24 19.64
N TYR A 355 -8.13 8.30 18.73
CA TYR A 355 -9.49 7.98 18.29
C TYR A 355 -10.37 7.48 19.45
N GLY A 356 -9.87 6.52 20.24
CA GLY A 356 -10.59 6.01 21.42
C GLY A 356 -10.93 7.11 22.41
N VAL A 357 -9.99 8.02 22.69
CA VAL A 357 -10.21 9.20 23.55
C VAL A 357 -11.28 10.10 22.94
N SER A 358 -11.23 10.37 21.62
CA SER A 358 -12.24 11.19 20.94
C SER A 358 -13.66 10.63 21.06
N LYS A 359 -13.81 9.29 21.09
CA LYS A 359 -15.11 8.61 21.16
C LYS A 359 -15.67 8.53 22.57
N VAL A 360 -14.81 8.59 23.57
CA VAL A 360 -15.18 8.42 24.98
C VAL A 360 -15.30 9.75 25.71
N SER A 361 -14.57 10.77 25.28
CA SER A 361 -14.63 12.12 25.86
C SER A 361 -16.03 12.70 25.78
N GLY A 362 -16.56 13.18 26.91
CA GLY A 362 -17.90 13.76 27.03
C GLY A 362 -19.04 12.73 27.05
N ARG A 363 -18.76 11.41 27.04
CA ARG A 363 -19.82 10.40 27.16
C ARG A 363 -20.53 10.47 28.50
N TRP A 364 -19.83 10.80 29.59
CA TRP A 364 -20.48 10.98 30.88
C TRP A 364 -21.46 12.14 30.84
N ASP A 365 -21.05 13.30 30.32
CA ASP A 365 -21.90 14.48 30.26
C ASP A 365 -23.13 14.24 29.35
N ALA A 366 -22.96 13.54 28.23
CA ALA A 366 -24.06 13.14 27.36
C ALA A 366 -25.04 12.15 28.03
N LEU A 367 -24.52 11.16 28.76
CA LEU A 367 -25.33 10.20 29.52
C LEU A 367 -26.13 10.92 30.62
N LEU A 368 -25.48 11.81 31.37
CA LEU A 368 -26.11 12.58 32.44
C LEU A 368 -27.22 13.48 31.87
N ALA A 369 -26.95 14.21 30.79
CA ALA A 369 -27.94 15.04 30.12
C ALA A 369 -29.14 14.23 29.61
N GLN A 370 -28.91 13.04 29.05
CA GLN A 370 -29.98 12.16 28.60
C GLN A 370 -30.83 11.64 29.76
N ALA A 371 -30.21 11.24 30.87
CA ALA A 371 -30.91 10.81 32.07
C ALA A 371 -31.75 11.95 32.67
N GLN A 372 -31.17 13.14 32.78
CA GLN A 372 -31.85 14.34 33.29
C GLN A 372 -33.02 14.77 32.40
N ALA A 373 -32.97 14.54 31.09
CA ALA A 373 -34.04 14.92 30.17
C ALA A 373 -35.29 14.01 30.24
N MET A 374 -35.25 12.89 30.96
CA MET A 374 -36.39 11.97 31.06
C MET A 374 -37.57 12.63 31.82
N PRO A 375 -38.83 12.55 31.34
CA PRO A 375 -39.95 13.35 31.87
C PRO A 375 -40.21 13.22 33.37
N ASN A 376 -40.04 12.02 33.92
CA ASN A 376 -40.23 11.78 35.36
C ASN A 376 -38.97 12.11 36.18
N VAL A 377 -37.79 12.13 35.56
CA VAL A 377 -36.53 12.46 36.21
C VAL A 377 -36.40 13.98 36.34
N SER A 378 -36.59 14.71 35.22
CA SER A 378 -36.46 16.17 35.15
C SER A 378 -37.36 16.93 36.11
N ARG A 379 -38.49 16.33 36.50
CA ARG A 379 -39.48 16.93 37.41
C ARG A 379 -39.30 16.55 38.88
N LEU A 380 -38.63 15.43 39.17
CA LEU A 380 -38.68 14.80 40.51
C LEU A 380 -37.31 14.62 41.16
N LEU A 381 -36.22 14.61 40.39
CA LEU A 381 -34.88 14.30 40.89
C LEU A 381 -33.94 15.47 40.65
N SER A 382 -33.12 15.76 41.65
CA SER A 382 -31.93 16.61 41.52
C SER A 382 -30.83 15.89 40.74
N GLU A 383 -29.86 16.64 40.21
CA GLU A 383 -28.70 16.07 39.52
C GLU A 383 -27.95 15.06 40.39
N ALA A 384 -27.79 15.33 41.69
CA ALA A 384 -27.12 14.42 42.62
C ALA A 384 -27.86 13.08 42.75
N GLU A 385 -29.19 13.09 42.79
CA GLU A 385 -30.00 11.87 42.85
C GLU A 385 -29.96 11.08 41.53
N VAL A 386 -29.85 11.77 40.38
CA VAL A 386 -29.62 11.12 39.09
C VAL A 386 -28.23 10.47 39.04
N ILE A 387 -27.19 11.15 39.51
CA ILE A 387 -25.83 10.61 39.59
C ILE A 387 -25.79 9.38 40.52
N ASP A 388 -26.45 9.44 41.68
CA ASP A 388 -26.52 8.31 42.61
C ASP A 388 -27.22 7.10 41.97
N ALA A 389 -28.36 7.32 41.30
CA ALA A 389 -29.08 6.26 40.59
C ALA A 389 -28.24 5.63 39.45
N LEU A 390 -27.50 6.44 38.68
CA LEU A 390 -26.57 5.95 37.66
C LEU A 390 -25.42 5.13 38.28
N SER A 391 -24.89 5.59 39.41
CA SER A 391 -23.83 4.89 40.15
C SER A 391 -24.29 3.53 40.66
N GLN A 392 -25.55 3.40 41.13
CA GLN A 392 -26.13 2.13 41.58
C GLN A 392 -26.19 1.06 40.48
N VAL A 393 -26.25 1.46 39.21
CA VAL A 393 -26.19 0.54 38.05
C VAL A 393 -24.79 0.43 37.45
N GLY A 394 -23.77 0.98 38.12
CA GLY A 394 -22.36 0.92 37.72
C GLY A 394 -21.92 1.98 36.72
N ALA A 395 -22.78 2.94 36.37
CA ALA A 395 -22.43 4.04 35.48
C ALA A 395 -21.95 5.25 36.30
N THR A 396 -20.64 5.47 36.32
CA THR A 396 -20.02 6.64 36.93
C THR A 396 -19.16 7.37 35.90
N LYS A 397 -18.81 8.64 36.18
CA LYS A 397 -17.86 9.38 35.34
C LYS A 397 -16.52 8.63 35.18
N ASP A 398 -16.16 7.86 36.19
CA ASP A 398 -14.95 7.05 36.14
C ASP A 398 -15.09 5.86 35.18
N THR A 399 -16.15 5.04 35.33
CA THR A 399 -16.35 3.82 34.53
C THR A 399 -16.76 4.10 33.08
N VAL A 400 -17.45 5.21 32.83
CA VAL A 400 -17.93 5.58 31.49
C VAL A 400 -16.87 6.33 30.67
N GLU A 401 -15.95 7.03 31.34
CA GLU A 401 -15.07 7.98 30.66
C GLU A 401 -13.64 8.03 31.22
N THR A 402 -13.47 8.35 32.50
CA THR A 402 -12.15 8.73 33.05
C THR A 402 -11.15 7.58 33.04
N SER A 403 -11.56 6.39 33.48
CA SER A 403 -10.70 5.20 33.50
C SER A 403 -10.25 4.81 32.09
N ILE A 404 -11.19 4.76 31.14
CA ILE A 404 -10.92 4.42 29.73
C ILE A 404 -9.94 5.43 29.10
N ILE A 405 -10.17 6.73 29.28
CA ILE A 405 -9.24 7.77 28.78
C ILE A 405 -7.86 7.63 29.41
N THR A 406 -7.79 7.29 30.69
CA THR A 406 -6.52 7.10 31.41
C THR A 406 -5.75 5.90 30.86
N GLU A 407 -6.42 4.77 30.65
CA GLU A 407 -5.82 3.56 30.06
C GLU A 407 -5.31 3.80 28.64
N LEU A 408 -6.09 4.49 27.79
CA LEU A 408 -5.67 4.85 26.44
C LEU A 408 -4.45 5.77 26.45
N LYS A 409 -4.40 6.76 27.35
CA LYS A 409 -3.24 7.64 27.51
C LYS A 409 -2.00 6.88 28.02
N ASP A 410 -2.17 5.94 28.94
CA ASP A 410 -1.07 5.09 29.42
C ASP A 410 -0.52 4.19 28.30
N MET A 411 -1.41 3.57 27.51
CA MET A 411 -1.02 2.79 26.34
C MET A 411 -0.24 3.62 25.32
N ARG A 412 -0.72 4.83 25.02
CA ARG A 412 -0.05 5.79 24.15
C ARG A 412 1.36 6.13 24.65
N ASN A 413 1.49 6.44 25.94
CA ASN A 413 2.78 6.79 26.54
C ASN A 413 3.76 5.62 26.54
N LYS A 414 3.28 4.40 26.80
CA LYS A 414 4.09 3.18 26.71
C LYS A 414 4.62 2.96 25.30
N ALA A 415 3.78 3.13 24.28
CA ALA A 415 4.22 3.01 22.88
C ALA A 415 5.33 4.01 22.53
N VAL A 416 5.17 5.28 22.90
CA VAL A 416 6.19 6.33 22.70
C VAL A 416 7.50 5.94 23.40
N LYS A 417 7.44 5.52 24.67
CA LYS A 417 8.62 5.10 25.41
C LYS A 417 9.31 3.89 24.77
N THR A 418 8.55 2.90 24.31
CA THR A 418 9.11 1.74 23.60
C THR A 418 9.80 2.15 22.30
N LYS A 419 9.25 3.11 21.56
CA LYS A 419 9.92 3.68 20.38
C LYS A 419 11.27 4.31 20.74
N GLU A 420 11.31 5.16 21.77
CA GLU A 420 12.54 5.81 22.24
C GLU A 420 13.60 4.77 22.67
N GLU A 421 13.18 3.68 23.31
CA GLU A 421 14.06 2.57 23.69
C GLU A 421 14.63 1.84 22.45
N PHE A 422 13.82 1.60 21.41
CA PHE A 422 14.27 1.04 20.14
C PHE A 422 15.23 1.98 19.41
N ASP A 423 14.91 3.27 19.34
CA ASP A 423 15.76 4.29 18.72
C ASP A 423 17.13 4.33 19.41
N GLY A 424 17.13 4.37 20.75
CA GLY A 424 18.35 4.34 21.55
C GLY A 424 19.17 3.05 21.39
N LEU A 425 18.51 1.89 21.29
CA LEU A 425 19.17 0.60 21.05
C LEU A 425 19.83 0.58 19.67
N SER A 426 19.10 0.98 18.63
CA SER A 426 19.60 1.00 17.26
C SER A 426 20.74 2.00 17.10
N SER A 427 20.67 3.20 17.69
CA SER A 427 21.80 4.14 17.69
C SER A 427 23.04 3.57 18.37
N LYS A 428 22.90 2.89 19.52
CA LYS A 428 24.03 2.23 20.20
C LYS A 428 24.65 1.13 19.33
N LEU A 429 23.81 0.33 18.67
CA LEU A 429 24.26 -0.75 17.80
C LEU A 429 25.03 -0.18 16.60
N LEU A 430 24.48 0.84 15.92
CA LEU A 430 25.14 1.49 14.78
C LEU A 430 26.47 2.13 15.18
N ASN A 431 26.53 2.83 16.32
CA ASN A 431 27.77 3.40 16.83
C ASN A 431 28.80 2.32 17.17
N GLY A 432 28.38 1.23 17.81
CA GLY A 432 29.25 0.10 18.14
C GLY A 432 29.85 -0.56 16.89
N ILE A 433 29.05 -0.72 15.84
CA ILE A 433 29.53 -1.20 14.53
C ILE A 433 30.57 -0.24 13.95
N GLN A 434 30.27 1.06 13.90
CA GLN A 434 31.20 2.06 13.37
C GLN A 434 32.53 2.09 14.15
N GLU A 435 32.49 1.95 15.47
CA GLU A 435 33.69 1.86 16.29
C GLU A 435 34.51 0.61 15.99
N LEU A 436 33.85 -0.54 15.82
CA LEU A 436 34.50 -1.80 15.49
C LEU A 436 35.22 -1.72 14.14
N VAL A 437 34.57 -1.11 13.13
CA VAL A 437 35.16 -0.86 11.81
C VAL A 437 36.37 0.08 11.90
N LYS A 438 36.29 1.14 12.71
CA LYS A 438 37.40 2.09 12.89
C LYS A 438 38.61 1.50 13.62
N LYS A 439 38.39 0.60 14.58
CA LYS A 439 39.45 0.01 15.41
C LYS A 439 40.29 -1.05 14.69
N ASP A 440 39.77 -1.64 13.62
CA ASP A 440 40.47 -2.67 12.87
C ASP A 440 40.97 -2.10 11.52
N GLU A 441 42.26 -1.75 11.44
CA GLU A 441 42.92 -1.20 10.24
C GLU A 441 42.93 -2.15 9.03
N GLY A 442 42.74 -3.46 9.25
CA GLY A 442 42.57 -4.46 8.20
C GLY A 442 41.16 -4.44 7.64
N LEU A 443 40.16 -4.51 8.53
CA LEU A 443 38.75 -4.34 8.19
C LEU A 443 38.48 -2.99 7.52
N ALA A 444 39.00 -1.87 8.03
CA ALA A 444 38.79 -0.54 7.42
C ALA A 444 39.32 -0.45 5.98
N ARG A 445 40.42 -1.15 5.66
CA ARG A 445 40.98 -1.25 4.30
C ARG A 445 40.15 -2.19 3.41
N GLU A 446 39.65 -3.30 3.95
CA GLU A 446 38.77 -4.23 3.23
C GLU A 446 37.37 -3.64 3.00
N TYR A 447 36.82 -2.88 3.95
CA TYR A 447 35.56 -2.11 3.82
C TYR A 447 35.59 -1.16 2.61
N LYS A 448 36.69 -0.41 2.42
CA LYS A 448 36.88 0.44 1.23
C LYS A 448 36.97 -0.36 -0.07
N ARG A 449 37.38 -1.62 0.00
CA ARG A 449 37.54 -2.50 -1.16
C ARG A 449 36.23 -3.19 -1.53
N TRP A 450 35.42 -3.57 -0.53
CA TRP A 450 34.12 -4.21 -0.71
C TRP A 450 32.99 -3.24 -1.03
N GLY A 451 33.03 -2.00 -0.51
CA GLY A 451 32.04 -0.96 -0.87
C GLY A 451 32.24 -0.33 -2.25
N ASN A 452 33.22 -0.78 -3.05
CA ASN A 452 33.50 -0.34 -4.42
C ASN A 452 33.31 -1.47 -5.46
N ILE A 453 32.66 -2.57 -5.06
CA ILE A 453 32.17 -3.65 -5.92
C ILE A 453 30.65 -3.58 -5.87
#